data_AF-A0A3D4NUK4-F1
#
_entry.id   AF-A0A3D4NUK4-F1
#
_cell.length_a   1.000
_cell.length_b   1.000
_cell.length_c   1.000
_cell.angle_alpha   90.00
_cell.angle_beta   90.00
_cell.angle_gamma   90.00
#
_symmetry.space_group_name_H-M   'P 1'
#
loop_
_entity.id
_entity.type
_entity.pdbx_description
1 polymer ?
#
loop_
_entity_poly.entity_id
_entity_poly.type
_entity_poly.pdbx_seq_one_letter_code
_entity_poly.pdbx_strand_id
1 'polypeptide(L)' 'NLFPHLTILQNCTLAPMWVRKMPKRKAEEIAMHYLERVRIPEQAHKFPGQLSGGQQ' A
#
# COMPACT_ATOMS: atom_id res chain seq x y z
N ASN A 1 10.73 2.46 5.10
CA ASN A 1 10.00 2.48 6.39
C ASN A 1 8.53 2.19 6.15
N LEU A 2 8.14 0.92 6.23
CA LEU A 2 6.75 0.49 6.22
C LEU A 2 6.34 0.10 7.64
N PHE A 3 5.10 0.37 8.02
CA PHE A 3 4.53 -0.09 9.28
C PHE A 3 4.32 -1.61 9.20
N PRO A 4 4.96 -2.41 10.07
CA PRO A 4 4.99 -3.87 9.94
C PRO A 4 3.65 -4.54 10.26
N HIS A 5 2.78 -3.85 11.01
CA HIS A 5 1.46 -4.31 11.41
C HIS A 5 0.35 -3.92 10.40
N LEU A 6 0.71 -3.27 9.29
CA LEU A 6 -0.19 -2.89 8.22
C LEU A 6 0.19 -3.63 6.95
N THR A 7 -0.80 -4.00 6.14
CA THR A 7 -0.55 -4.52 4.80
C THR A 7 0.10 -3.47 3.90
N ILE A 8 0.63 -3.86 2.75
CA ILE A 8 1.20 -2.91 1.78
C ILE A 8 0.14 -1.89 1.34
N LEU A 9 -1.07 -2.35 1.02
CA LEU A 9 -2.19 -1.47 0.68
C LEU A 9 -2.52 -0.49 1.80
N GLN A 10 -2.52 -0.95 3.05
CA GLN A 10 -2.77 -0.09 4.21
C GLN A 10 -1.67 0.95 4.39
N ASN A 11 -0.40 0.57 4.20
CA ASN A 11 0.72 1.50 4.21
C ASN A 11 0.57 2.60 3.16
N CYS A 12 0.20 2.22 1.93
CA CYS A 12 0.01 3.17 0.83
C CYS A 12 -1.21 4.09 1.03
N THR A 13 -2.26 3.61 1.69
CA THR A 13 -3.52 4.36 1.87
C THR A 13 -3.57 5.18 3.16
N LEU A 14 -2.73 4.90 4.15
CA LEU A 14 -2.76 5.55 5.46
C LEU A 14 -2.63 7.07 5.35
N ALA A 15 -1.57 7.58 4.71
CA ALA A 15 -1.35 9.02 4.60
C ALA A 15 -2.44 9.75 3.79
N PRO A 16 -2.87 9.26 2.60
CA PRO A 16 -4.00 9.85 1.87
C PRO A 16 -5.28 9.97 2.70
N MET A 17 -5.62 8.94 3.47
CA MET A 17 -6.84 8.95 4.29
C MET A 17 -6.70 9.86 5.52
N TRP A 18 -5.61 9.76 6.27
CA TRP A 18 -5.48 10.45 7.55
C TRP A 18 -5.14 11.93 7.40
N VAL A 19 -4.22 12.27 6.49
CA VAL A 19 -3.74 13.64 6.27
C VAL A 19 -4.65 14.39 5.30
N ARG A 20 -5.01 13.76 4.18
CA ARG A 20 -5.78 14.42 3.10
C ARG A 20 -7.28 14.16 3.18
N LYS A 21 -7.75 13.44 4.20
CA LYS A 21 -9.17 13.06 4.40
C LYS A 21 -9.78 12.39 3.16
N MET A 22 -8.96 11.68 2.40
CA MET A 22 -9.41 11.00 1.18
C MET A 22 -10.35 9.84 1.55
N PRO A 23 -11.48 9.66 0.85
CA PRO A 23 -12.32 8.49 1.01
C PRO A 23 -11.53 7.20 0.76
N LYS A 24 -11.74 6.20 1.61
CA LYS A 24 -11.02 4.92 1.58
C LYS A 24 -10.94 4.31 0.18
N ARG A 25 -12.08 4.21 -0.52
CA ARG A 25 -12.15 3.66 -1.87
C ARG A 25 -11.21 4.36 -2.85
N LYS A 26 -11.18 5.70 -2.83
CA LYS A 26 -10.30 6.49 -3.72
C LYS A 26 -8.82 6.31 -3.36
N ALA A 27 -8.51 6.18 -2.08
CA ALA A 27 -7.14 5.89 -1.64
C ALA A 27 -6.69 4.49 -2.12
N GLU A 28 -7.57 3.49 -1.99
CA GLU A 28 -7.30 2.12 -2.45
C GLU A 28 -7.10 2.06 -3.97
N GLU A 29 -7.94 2.74 -4.76
CA GLU A 29 -7.78 2.85 -6.22
C GLU A 29 -6.42 3.44 -6.61
N ILE A 30 -5.99 4.52 -5.94
CA ILE A 30 -4.68 5.15 -6.19
C ILE A 30 -3.54 4.23 -5.77
N ALA A 31 -3.65 3.58 -4.61
CA ALA A 31 -2.63 2.67 -4.12
C ALA A 31 -2.46 1.46 -5.05
N MET A 32 -3.56 0.86 -5.50
CA MET A 32 -3.53 -0.24 -6.47
C MET A 32 -2.92 0.18 -7.80
N HIS A 33 -3.26 1.37 -8.31
CA HIS A 33 -2.63 1.91 -9.50
C HIS A 33 -1.10 2.00 -9.38
N TYR A 34 -0.58 2.45 -8.23
CA TYR A 34 0.86 2.49 -8.01
C TYR A 34 1.48 1.10 -7.89
N LEU A 35 0.81 0.16 -7.21
CA LEU A 35 1.28 -1.23 -7.11
C LEU A 35 1.34 -1.93 -8.48
N GLU A 36 0.39 -1.65 -9.36
CA GLU A 36 0.44 -2.10 -10.76
C GLU A 36 1.63 -1.49 -11.51
N ARG A 37 1.89 -0.19 -11.34
CA ARG A 37 3.03 0.49 -11.97
C ARG A 37 4.39 -0.09 -11.55
N VAL A 38 4.52 -0.54 -10.30
CA VAL A 38 5.72 -1.24 -9.80
C VAL A 38 5.64 -2.76 -9.94
N ARG A 39 4.62 -3.28 -10.64
CA ARG A 39 4.44 -4.69 -11.00
C ARG A 39 4.37 -5.65 -9.79
N ILE A 40 3.75 -5.19 -8.70
CA ILE A 40 3.49 -6.00 -7.50
C ILE A 40 2.05 -5.87 -6.94
N PRO A 41 0.99 -5.79 -7.78
CA PRO A 41 -0.39 -5.68 -7.28
C PRO A 41 -0.80 -6.85 -6.38
N GLU A 42 -0.27 -8.05 -6.62
CA GLU A 42 -0.53 -9.25 -5.83
C GLU A 42 0.05 -9.18 -4.40
N GLN A 43 0.94 -8.24 -4.13
CA GLN A 43 1.52 -8.03 -2.80
C GLN A 43 0.66 -7.10 -1.92
N ALA A 44 -0.40 -6.49 -2.46
CA ALA A 44 -1.22 -5.48 -1.77
C ALA A 44 -1.69 -5.92 -0.37
N HIS A 45 -2.05 -7.18 -0.21
CA HIS A 45 -2.58 -7.73 1.03
C HIS A 45 -1.52 -8.39 1.93
N LYS A 46 -0.25 -8.41 1.50
CA LYS A 46 0.85 -8.91 2.33
C LYS A 46 1.34 -7.85 3.31
N PHE A 47 2.05 -8.30 4.33
CA PHE A 47 2.78 -7.44 5.25
C PHE A 47 4.21 -7.20 4.76
N PRO A 48 4.86 -6.09 5.17
CA PRO A 48 6.22 -5.74 4.73
C PRO A 48 7.27 -6.82 4.94
N GLY A 49 7.15 -7.65 5.99
CA GLY A 49 8.06 -8.77 6.25
C GLY A 49 7.92 -9.95 5.28
N GLN A 50 6.89 -9.96 4.45
CA GLN A 50 6.64 -10.98 3.43
C GLN A 50 7.07 -10.54 2.02
N LEU A 51 7.61 -9.32 1.90
CA LEU A 51 8.25 -8.84 0.68
C LEU A 51 9.68 -9.35 0.62
N SER A 52 10.13 -9.77 -0.56
CA SER A 52 11.56 -9.99 -0.78
C SER A 52 12.31 -8.65 -0.74
N GLY A 53 13.62 -8.67 -0.46
CA GLY A 53 14.43 -7.45 -0.34
C GLY A 53 14.41 -6.54 -1.58
N GLY A 54 14.12 -7.07 -2.77
CA GLY A 54 13.96 -6.27 -3.99
C GLY A 54 12.57 -5.66 -4.20
N GLN A 55 11.60 -6.01 -3.36
CA GLN A 55 10.22 -5.53 -3.44
C GLN A 55 9.86 -4.50 -2.35
N GLN A 56 10.70 -4.33 -1.32
CA GLN A 56 10.52 -3.31 -0.28
C GLN A 56 10.93 -1.92 -0.76
#